data_AF-A0A7Z9Y5V6-F1
#
_entry.id   AF-A0A7Z9Y5V6-F1
#
_cell.length_a   1.000
_cell.length_b   1.000
_cell.length_c   1.000
_cell.angle_alpha   90.00
_cell.angle_beta   90.00
_cell.angle_gamma   90.00
#
_symmetry.space_group_name_H-M   'P 1'
#
loop_
_entity.id
_entity.type
_entity.pdbx_description
1 polymer ?
#
loop_
_entity_poly.entity_id
_entity_poly.type
_entity_poly.pdbx_seq_one_letter_code
_entity_poly.pdbx_strand_id
1 'polypeptide(L)' 'MKPLVNYCRWHDASLRLRGRDDTAVWGQLVYRDKDGSETTQNFRYRLKTRQLTLEEVDGEKVILLDEIGVVIQN' A
#
# COMPACT_ATOMS: atom_id res chain seq x y z
N MET A 1 4.09 -8.03 6.43
CA MET A 1 3.54 -8.25 5.06
C MET A 1 2.03 -8.48 5.09
N LYS A 2 1.51 -9.39 5.93
CA LYS A 2 0.07 -9.68 5.99
C LYS A 2 -0.86 -8.45 6.06
N PRO A 3 -0.58 -7.40 6.89
CA PRO A 3 -1.44 -6.22 6.92
C PRO A 3 -1.49 -5.47 5.59
N LEU A 4 -0.35 -5.31 4.91
CA LEU A 4 -0.29 -4.66 3.60
C LEU A 4 -1.08 -5.43 2.55
N VAL A 5 -0.96 -6.77 2.51
CA VAL A 5 -1.71 -7.61 1.57
C VAL A 5 -3.20 -7.50 1.82
N ASN A 6 -3.62 -7.52 3.08
CA ASN A 6 -5.01 -7.34 3.44
C ASN A 6 -5.52 -5.96 3.03
N TYR A 7 -4.80 -4.89 3.36
CA TYR A 7 -5.13 -3.53 2.92
C TYR A 7 -5.37 -3.48 1.41
N CYS A 8 -4.48 -4.05 0.61
CA CYS A 8 -4.66 -4.10 -0.85
C CYS A 8 -5.96 -4.81 -1.24
N ARG A 9 -6.29 -5.94 -0.60
CA ARG A 9 -7.53 -6.67 -0.84
C ARG A 9 -8.79 -5.87 -0.48
N TRP A 10 -8.79 -5.15 0.63
CA TRP A 10 -9.92 -4.29 1.03
C TRP A 10 -10.13 -3.11 0.07
N HIS A 11 -9.09 -2.71 -0.64
CA HIS A 11 -9.08 -1.57 -1.56
C HIS A 11 -9.03 -1.99 -3.05
N ASP A 12 -9.35 -3.25 -3.37
CA ASP A 12 -9.32 -3.81 -4.73
C ASP A 12 -8.00 -3.54 -5.49
N ALA A 13 -6.89 -3.48 -4.76
CA ALA A 13 -5.56 -3.26 -5.28
C ALA A 13 -4.75 -4.57 -5.34
N SER A 14 -3.89 -4.66 -6.35
CA SER A 14 -2.85 -5.69 -6.45
C SER A 14 -1.47 -5.10 -6.14
N LEU A 15 -0.59 -5.90 -5.53
CA LEU A 15 0.79 -5.49 -5.24
C LEU A 15 1.70 -5.79 -6.42
N ARG A 16 2.39 -4.76 -6.92
CA ARG A 16 3.53 -4.88 -7.82
C ARG A 16 4.79 -4.45 -7.10
N LEU A 17 5.49 -5.41 -6.50
CA LEU A 17 6.72 -5.14 -5.73
C LEU A 17 7.85 -4.68 -6.65
N ARG A 18 8.60 -3.67 -6.21
CA ARG A 18 9.79 -3.16 -6.90
C ARG A 18 11.07 -3.38 -6.11
N GLY A 19 10.96 -3.42 -4.78
CA GLY A 19 12.09 -3.72 -3.92
C GLY A 19 11.69 -3.96 -2.47
N ARG A 20 12.66 -4.45 -1.71
CA ARG A 20 12.54 -4.80 -0.30
C ARG A 20 13.90 -4.70 0.37
N ASP A 21 13.90 -4.26 1.61
CA ASP A 21 15.00 -4.40 2.56
C ASP A 21 14.47 -4.94 3.91
N ASP A 22 15.33 -4.98 4.93
CA ASP A 22 14.98 -5.47 6.28
C ASP A 22 13.99 -4.58 7.03
N THR A 23 13.82 -3.34 6.58
CA THR A 23 13.00 -2.32 7.22
C THR A 23 11.69 -2.06 6.48
N ALA A 24 11.66 -2.26 5.16
CA ALA A 24 10.56 -1.85 4.31
C ALA A 24 10.40 -2.67 3.03
N VAL A 25 9.21 -2.60 2.46
CA VAL A 25 8.90 -3.00 1.08
C VAL A 25 8.32 -1.83 0.32
N TRP A 26 8.59 -1.74 -0.98
CA TRP A 26 8.06 -0.67 -1.83
C TRP A 26 7.73 -1.17 -3.23
N GLY A 27 6.88 -0.42 -3.90
CA GLY A 27 6.43 -0.75 -5.24
C GLY A 27 5.19 0.05 -5.60
N GLN A 28 4.26 -0.61 -6.30
CA GLN A 28 3.04 0.01 -6.79
C GLN A 28 1.82 -0.78 -6.33
N LEU A 29 0.81 -0.06 -5.84
CA LEU A 29 -0.57 -0.53 -5.78
C LEU A 29 -1.16 -0.39 -7.17
N VAL A 30 -1.69 -1.47 -7.74
CA VAL A 30 -2.29 -1.49 -9.06
C VAL A 30 -3.78 -1.68 -8.90
N TYR A 31 -4.55 -0.67 -9.33
CA TYR A 31 -6.00 -0.68 -9.37
C TYR A 31 -6.43 -0.95 -10.81
N ARG A 32 -7.37 -1.88 -11.00
CA ARG A 32 -7.91 -2.22 -12.32
C ARG A 32 -9.35 -1.80 -12.40
N ASP A 33 -9.67 -0.98 -13.39
CA ASP A 33 -11.03 -0.62 -13.70
C ASP A 33 -11.71 -1.69 -14.57
N LYS A 34 -13.04 -1.63 -14.63
CA LYS A 34 -13.87 -2.60 -15.36
C LYS A 34 -13.61 -2.62 -16.87
N ASP A 35 -13.10 -1.52 -17.41
CA ASP A 35 -12.72 -1.38 -18.81
C ASP A 35 -11.31 -1.95 -19.12
N GLY A 36 -10.62 -2.47 -18.09
CA GLY A 36 -9.28 -3.01 -18.20
C GLY A 36 -8.15 -1.98 -18.08
N SER A 37 -8.48 -0.70 -17.86
CA SER A 37 -7.45 0.31 -17.56
C SER A 37 -6.81 0.06 -16.19
N GLU A 38 -5.51 0.37 -16.09
CA GLU A 38 -4.73 0.24 -14.86
C GLU A 38 -4.33 1.63 -14.37
N THR A 39 -4.66 1.93 -13.12
CA THR A 39 -4.10 3.07 -12.39
C THR A 39 -3.12 2.54 -11.36
N THR A 40 -1.95 3.18 -11.23
CA THR A 40 -0.91 2.76 -10.28
C THR A 40 -0.60 3.85 -9.28
N GLN A 41 -0.41 3.47 -8.02
CA GLN A 41 0.01 4.35 -6.95
C GLN A 41 1.29 3.82 -6.30
N ASN A 42 2.34 4.64 -6.24
CA ASN A 42 3.59 4.23 -5.58
C ASN A 42 3.37 4.16 -4.06
N PHE A 43 4.05 3.21 -3.42
CA PHE A 43 3.99 3.06 -1.98
C PHE A 43 5.32 2.67 -1.36
N ARG A 44 5.47 2.99 -0.07
CA ARG A 44 6.50 2.44 0.81
C ARG A 44 5.88 1.97 2.12
N TYR A 45 6.11 0.72 2.51
CA TYR A 45 5.56 0.12 3.72
C TYR A 45 6.66 -0.28 4.70
N ARG A 46 6.65 0.30 5.91
CA ARG A 46 7.58 -0.04 7.00
C ARG A 46 7.11 -1.28 7.76
N LEU A 47 7.96 -2.30 7.81
CA LEU A 47 7.60 -3.62 8.35
C LEU A 47 7.32 -3.61 9.85
N LYS A 48 8.12 -2.87 10.63
CA LYS A 48 8.00 -2.83 12.10
C LYS A 48 6.83 -1.97 12.58
N THR A 49 6.65 -0.79 11.98
CA THR A 49 5.63 0.17 12.41
C THR A 49 4.29 -0.03 11.71
N ARG A 50 4.25 -0.86 10.66
CA ARG A 50 3.08 -1.06 9.77
C ARG A 50 2.58 0.24 9.14
N GLN A 51 3.48 1.22 9.01
CA GLN A 51 3.21 2.47 8.34
C GLN A 51 3.26 2.28 6.83
N LEU A 52 2.19 2.67 6.13
CA LEU A 52 2.10 2.73 4.69
C LEU A 52 2.15 4.20 4.26
N THR A 53 3.15 4.56 3.47
CA THR A 53 3.21 5.83 2.75
C THR A 53 2.74 5.59 1.32
N LEU A 54 1.80 6.39 0.84
CA LEU A 54 1.26 6.39 -0.52
C LEU A 54 1.61 7.73 -1.17
N GLU A 55 2.15 7.69 -2.39
CA GLU A 55 2.32 8.91 -3.18
C GLU A 55 0.96 9.34 -3.76
N GLU A 56 0.64 10.61 -3.62
CA GLU A 56 -0.55 11.27 -4.16
C GLU A 56 -0.12 12.46 -5.02
N VAL A 57 -1.06 13.03 -5.79
CA VAL A 57 -0.76 14.16 -6.69
C VAL A 57 -0.20 15.36 -5.90
N ASP A 58 -0.71 15.59 -4.70
CA ASP A 58 -0.37 16.75 -3.86
C ASP A 58 0.66 16.44 -2.75
N GLY A 59 1.30 15.26 -2.79
CA GLY A 59 2.34 14.89 -1.83
C GLY A 59 2.29 13.42 -1.40
N GLU A 60 2.44 13.17 -0.11
CA GLU A 60 2.42 11.82 0.46
C GLU A 60 1.33 11.68 1.51
N LYS A 61 0.58 10.58 1.43
CA LYS A 61 -0.36 10.16 2.46
C LYS A 61 0.25 9.06 3.30
N VAL A 62 0.37 9.31 4.61
CA VAL A 62 0.89 8.34 5.57
C VAL A 62 -0.27 7.78 6.39
N ILE A 63 -0.42 6.46 6.36
CA ILE A 63 -1.43 5.74 7.15
C ILE A 63 -0.78 4.63 7.98
N LEU A 64 -1.35 4.38 9.16
CA LEU A 64 -0.96 3.25 10.01
C LEU A 64 -1.95 2.12 9.80
N LEU A 65 -1.44 0.91 9.63
CA LEU A 65 -2.24 -0.30 9.55
C LEU A 65 -2.17 -1.08 10.87
N ASP A 66 -3.32 -1.62 11.28
CA ASP A 66 -3.37 -2.62 12.33
C ASP A 66 -2.85 -4.00 11.85
N GLU A 67 -3.06 -5.06 12.63
CA GLU A 67 -2.60 -6.41 12.26
C GLU A 67 -3.38 -7.06 11.11
N ILE A 68 -4.60 -6.58 10.86
CA ILE A 68 -5.51 -7.14 9.85
C ILE A 68 -5.59 -6.27 8.59
N GLY A 69 -4.87 -5.15 8.54
CA GLY A 69 -4.77 -4.28 7.38
C GLY A 69 -5.81 -3.17 7.33
N VAL A 70 -6.45 -2.86 8.47
CA VAL A 70 -7.38 -1.74 8.61
C VAL A 70 -6.59 -0.49 8.97
N VAL A 71 -7.01 0.65 8.41
CA VAL A 71 -6.44 1.97 8.72
C VAL A 71 -6.87 2.40 10.12
N ILE A 72 -5.90 2.66 10.98
CA ILE A 72 -6.11 3.27 12.29
C ILE A 72 -5.82 4.77 12.17
N GLN A 73 -6.87 5.59 12.19
CA GLN A 73 -6.76 7.05 12.26
C GLN A 73 -6.45 7.47 13.71
N ASN A 74 -5.51 8.40 13.87
CA ASN A 74 -5.36 9.21 15.09
C ASN A 74 -6.10 10.52 14.90
#